data_AF-A0AAV5L891-F1
#
_entry.id   AF-A0AAV5L891-F1
#
_cell.length_a   1.000
_cell.length_b   1.000
_cell.length_c   1.000
_cell.angle_alpha   90.00
_cell.angle_beta   90.00
_cell.angle_gamma   90.00
#
_symmetry.space_group_name_H-M   'P 1'
#
loop_
_entity.id
_entity.type
_entity.pdbx_description
1 polymer ?
#
loop_
_entity_poly.entity_id
_entity_poly.type
_entity_poly.pdbx_seq_one_letter_code
_entity_poly.pdbx_strand_id
1 'polypeptide(L)'
;MDEDISRLKTTVISLLNDLGCNGLTLTEDLINEICRFGVAELHSVAAFIGGIASQEVIKLITKQFVPMCGTYIFNGIDHKSQLLAL
;
A
#
# COMPACT_ATOMS: atom_id res chain seq x y z
N MET A 1 -12.54 9.96 -14.39
CA MET A 1 -11.14 10.29 -14.08
C MET A 1 -11.03 11.60 -13.32
N ASP A 2 -11.30 12.77 -13.90
CA ASP A 2 -11.21 14.05 -13.15
C ASP A 2 -12.19 14.12 -11.96
N GLU A 3 -13.40 13.59 -12.13
CA GLU A 3 -14.36 13.44 -11.03
C GLU A 3 -13.82 12.53 -9.91
N ASP A 4 -13.21 11.40 -10.26
CA ASP A 4 -12.64 10.45 -9.30
C ASP A 4 -11.46 11.05 -8.54
N ILE A 5 -10.61 11.83 -9.23
CA ILE A 5 -9.48 12.55 -8.62
C ILE A 5 -10.00 13.54 -7.57
N SER A 6 -11.03 14.33 -7.92
CA SER A 6 -11.63 15.28 -6.98
C SER A 6 -12.24 14.58 -5.76
N ARG A 7 -13.00 13.50 -5.98
CA ARG A 7 -13.63 12.73 -4.92
C ARG A 7 -12.60 12.06 -4.00
N LEU A 8 -11.58 11.42 -4.58
CA LEU A 8 -10.49 10.78 -3.84
C LEU A 8 -9.75 11.81 -2.98
N LYS A 9 -9.45 12.99 -3.53
CA LYS A 9 -8.80 14.09 -2.78
C LYS A 9 -9.62 14.48 -1.55
N THR A 10 -10.94 14.67 -1.70
CA THR A 10 -11.83 14.99 -0.57
C THR A 10 -11.86 13.88 0.47
N THR A 11 -11.97 12.61 0.05
CA THR A 11 -12.00 11.48 0.98
C THR A 11 -10.69 11.33 1.75
N VAL A 12 -9.53 11.47 1.09
CA VAL A 12 -8.23 11.36 1.76
C VAL A 12 -8.02 12.49 2.77
N ILE A 13 -8.40 13.73 2.42
CA ILE A 13 -8.30 14.86 3.37
C ILE A 13 -9.17 14.62 4.61
N SER A 14 -10.41 14.15 4.42
CA SER A 14 -11.29 13.80 5.55
C SER A 14 -10.66 12.71 6.42
N LEU A 15 -10.14 11.65 5.82
CA LEU A 15 -9.51 10.55 6.54
C LEU A 15 -8.27 11.01 7.31
N LEU A 16 -7.43 11.86 6.72
CA LEU A 16 -6.25 12.41 7.40
C LEU A 16 -6.65 13.27 8.60
N ASN A 17 -7.75 14.02 8.49
CA ASN A 17 -8.31 14.80 9.60
C ASN A 17 -8.79 13.91 10.74
N ASP A 18 -9.53 12.86 10.41
CA ASP A 18 -10.08 11.91 11.39
C ASP A 18 -8.96 11.13 12.13
N LEU A 19 -7.86 10.85 11.44
CA LEU A 19 -6.68 10.18 11.99
C LEU A 19 -5.71 11.13 12.72
N GLY A 20 -5.97 12.45 12.73
CA GLY A 20 -5.09 13.44 13.35
C GLY A 20 -3.78 13.69 12.58
N CYS A 21 -3.71 13.30 11.30
CA CYS A 21 -2.54 13.40 10.45
C CYS A 21 -2.47 14.71 9.64
N ASN A 22 -2.92 15.83 10.24
CA ASN A 22 -3.16 17.12 9.58
C ASN A 22 -1.91 17.82 9.02
N GLY A 23 -0.71 17.31 9.31
CA GLY A 23 0.58 17.87 8.87
C GLY A 23 1.24 17.12 7.71
N LEU A 24 0.60 16.09 7.16
CA LEU A 24 1.16 15.32 6.04
C LEU A 24 0.86 16.00 4.70
N THR A 25 1.91 16.20 3.91
CA THR A 25 1.77 16.70 2.54
C THR A 25 1.47 15.53 1.61
N LEU A 26 0.24 15.49 1.09
CA LEU A 26 -0.16 14.58 0.02
C LEU A 26 0.11 15.23 -1.34
N THR A 27 0.95 14.61 -2.17
CA THR A 27 1.21 15.11 -3.53
C THR A 27 0.06 14.76 -4.47
N GLU A 28 -0.24 15.65 -5.41
CA GLU A 28 -1.30 15.40 -6.41
C GLU A 28 -0.95 14.22 -7.32
N ASP A 29 0.34 13.97 -7.55
CA ASP A 29 0.83 12.82 -8.32
C ASP A 29 0.37 11.49 -7.74
N LEU A 30 0.34 11.34 -6.41
CA LEU A 30 -0.12 10.11 -5.77
C LEU A 30 -1.62 9.91 -5.96
N ILE A 31 -2.42 10.97 -5.89
CA ILE A 31 -3.87 10.91 -6.12
C ILE A 31 -4.14 10.49 -7.57
N ASN A 32 -3.45 11.13 -8.52
CA ASN A 32 -3.55 10.82 -9.94
C ASN A 32 -3.14 9.37 -10.21
N GLU A 33 -2.07 8.89 -9.58
CA GLU A 33 -1.59 7.52 -9.77
C GLU A 33 -2.56 6.47 -9.22
N ILE A 34 -3.18 6.72 -8.07
CA ILE A 34 -4.22 5.83 -7.52
C ILE A 34 -5.45 5.79 -8.44
N CYS A 35 -5.88 6.93 -8.98
CA CYS A 35 -6.97 6.97 -9.97
C CYS A 35 -6.58 6.26 -11.28
N ARG A 36 -5.33 6.43 -11.75
CA ARG A 36 -4.80 5.75 -12.95
C ARG A 36 -4.74 4.24 -12.76
N PHE A 37 -4.41 3.77 -11.56
CA PHE A 37 -4.37 2.34 -11.23
C PHE A 37 -5.73 1.67 -11.40
N GLY A 38 -6.83 2.39 -11.13
CA GLY A 38 -8.18 1.95 -11.48
C GLY A 38 -8.58 0.62 -10.85
N VAL A 39 -8.05 0.31 -9.67
CA VAL A 39 -8.30 -0.96 -8.94
C VAL A 39 -7.84 -2.20 -9.74
N ALA A 40 -6.84 -2.05 -10.62
CA ALA A 40 -6.27 -3.17 -11.35
C ALA A 40 -5.54 -4.16 -10.42
N GLU A 41 -5.36 -5.40 -10.86
CA GLU A 41 -4.49 -6.37 -10.19
C GLU A 41 -3.43 -6.84 -11.17
N LEU A 42 -2.26 -6.21 -11.11
CA LEU A 42 -1.17 -6.53 -12.02
C LEU A 42 -0.57 -7.89 -11.64
N HIS A 43 -0.56 -8.84 -12.58
CA HIS A 43 -0.08 -10.20 -12.34
C HIS A 43 1.33 -10.25 -11.71
N SER A 44 2.25 -9.39 -12.16
CA SER A 44 3.61 -9.33 -11.61
C SER A 44 3.65 -8.86 -10.15
N VAL A 45 2.83 -7.87 -9.80
CA VAL A 45 2.73 -7.35 -8.41
C VAL A 45 2.05 -8.40 -7.53
N ALA A 46 0.97 -9.01 -8.01
CA ALA A 46 0.27 -10.08 -7.30
C ALA A 46 1.17 -11.30 -7.06
N ALA A 47 1.93 -11.73 -8.07
CA ALA A 47 2.89 -12.84 -7.94
C ALA A 47 4.00 -12.52 -6.92
N PHE A 48 4.53 -11.29 -6.94
CA PHE A 48 5.53 -10.85 -5.97
C PHE A 48 5.00 -10.89 -4.54
N ILE A 49 3.84 -10.25 -4.29
CA ILE A 49 3.20 -10.25 -2.97
C ILE A 49 2.81 -11.67 -2.54
N GLY A 50 2.30 -12.49 -3.45
CA GLY A 50 1.95 -13.89 -3.19
C GLY A 50 3.15 -14.72 -2.74
N GLY A 51 4.33 -14.49 -3.33
CA GLY A 51 5.57 -15.15 -2.89
C GLY A 51 5.98 -14.76 -1.48
N ILE A 52 5.96 -13.46 -1.16
CA ILE A 52 6.28 -12.95 0.19
C ILE A 52 5.27 -13.50 1.21
N ALA A 53 3.97 -13.36 0.95
CA ALA A 53 2.92 -13.81 1.84
C ALA A 53 2.99 -15.32 2.09
N SER A 54 3.20 -16.13 1.04
CA SER A 54 3.35 -17.58 1.17
C SER A 54 4.53 -17.95 2.07
N GLN A 55 5.66 -17.26 1.91
CA GLN A 55 6.82 -17.51 2.76
C GLN A 55 6.55 -17.14 4.22
N GLU A 56 5.90 -16.00 4.50
CA GLU A 56 5.52 -15.65 5.88
C GLU A 56 4.59 -16.69 6.50
N VAL A 57 3.65 -17.24 5.73
CA VAL A 57 2.78 -18.34 6.17
C VAL A 57 3.60 -19.61 6.47
N ILE A 58 4.56 -19.98 5.62
CA ILE A 58 5.45 -21.13 5.85
C ILE A 58 6.23 -20.96 7.16
N LYS A 59 6.75 -19.75 7.43
CA LYS A 59 7.46 -19.46 8.70
C LYS A 59 6.56 -19.73 9.91
N LEU A 60 5.33 -19.25 9.87
CA LEU A 60 4.36 -19.43 10.95
C LEU A 60 4.01 -20.91 11.17
N ILE A 61 3.73 -21.65 10.10
CA ILE A 61 3.34 -23.07 10.17
C ILE A 61 4.48 -23.94 10.69
N THR A 62 5.67 -23.77 10.11
CA THR A 62 6.83 -24.61 10.42
C THR A 62 7.50 -24.23 11.73
N LYS A 63 7.21 -23.02 12.25
CA LYS A 63 7.94 -22.39 13.35
C LYS A 63 9.44 -22.29 13.06
N GLN A 64 9.81 -22.15 11.79
CA GLN A 64 11.18 -21.93 11.34
C GLN A 64 11.30 -20.50 10.80
N PHE A 65 12.46 -19.88 11.04
CA PHE A 65 12.74 -18.47 10.76
C PHE A 65 11.90 -17.48 11.59
N VAL A 66 12.12 -16.18 11.36
CA VAL A 66 11.45 -15.09 12.07
C VAL A 66 10.43 -14.42 11.14
N PRO A 67 9.13 -14.41 11.49
CA PRO A 67 8.10 -13.67 10.76
C PRO A 67 8.35 -12.15 10.82
N MET A 68 7.97 -11.44 9.76
CA MET A 68 7.96 -9.97 9.77
C MET A 68 6.94 -9.45 10.80
N CYS A 69 7.31 -8.41 11.54
CA CYS A 69 6.42 -7.76 12.51
C CYS A 69 6.00 -6.38 11.98
N GLY A 70 4.69 -6.17 11.81
CA GLY A 70 4.13 -4.94 11.27
C GLY A 70 3.57 -5.12 9.86
N THR A 71 3.49 -4.01 9.12
CA THR A 71 2.90 -3.96 7.77
C THR A 71 3.99 -3.81 6.71
N TYR A 72 4.08 -4.79 5.81
CA TYR A 72 4.99 -4.74 4.67
C TYR A 72 4.32 -4.02 3.50
N ILE A 73 4.94 -2.95 3.01
CA ILE A 73 4.49 -2.18 1.85
C ILE A 73 5.50 -2.35 0.72
N PHE A 74 5.02 -2.68 -0.47
CA PHE A 74 5.83 -2.75 -1.70
C PHE A 74 5.30 -1.77 -2.73
N ASN A 75 6.20 -0.98 -3.29
CA ASN A 75 5.92 -0.10 -4.42
C ASN A 75 6.47 -0.74 -5.70
N GLY A 76 5.55 -1.19 -6.57
CA GLY A 76 5.90 -1.80 -7.86
C GLY A 76 6.45 -0.81 -8.90
N ILE A 77 6.31 0.50 -8.69
CA ILE A 77 6.74 1.55 -9.62
C ILE A 77 8.24 1.81 -9.50
N ASP A 78 8.76 1.90 -8.27
CA ASP A 78 10.18 2.18 -7.99
C ASP A 78 10.95 0.95 -7.45
N HIS A 79 10.28 -0.19 -7.36
CA HIS A 79 10.81 -1.46 -6.85
C HIS A 79 11.36 -1.37 -5.42
N LYS A 80 10.78 -0.52 -4.57
CA LYS A 80 11.14 -0.42 -3.15
C LYS A 80 10.10 -1.07 -2.24
N SER A 81 10.55 -1.45 -1.05
CA SER A 81 9.67 -1.93 0.01
C SER A 81 10.09 -1.45 1.37
N GLN A 82 9.15 -1.34 2.29
CA GLN A 82 9.38 -0.95 3.68
C GLN A 82 8.49 -1.76 4.62
N LEU A 83 9.03 -2.11 5.79
CA LEU A 83 8.26 -2.68 6.89
C LEU A 83 7.95 -1.56 7.89
N LEU A 84 6.67 -1.31 8.16
CA LEU A 84 6.20 -0.30 9.08
C LEU A 84 5.71 -0.94 10.38
N ALA A 85 6.14 -0.40 11.52
CA ALA A 85 5.46 -0.59 12.79
C ALA A 85 4.36 0.46 12.89
N LEU A 86 3.10 0.03 12.82
CA LEU A 86 1.91 0.89 12.89
C LEU A 86 1.33 0.87 14.31
#